data_AF-A0A6A4PCX3-F1
#
_entry.id   AF-A0A6A4PCX3-F1
#
_cell.length_a   1.000
_cell.length_b   1.000
_cell.length_c   1.000
_cell.angle_alpha   90.00
_cell.angle_beta   90.00
_cell.angle_gamma   90.00
#
_symmetry.space_group_name_H-M   'P 1'
#
loop_
_entity.id
_entity.type
_entity.pdbx_description
1 polymer ?
#
loop_
_entity_poly.entity_id
_entity_poly.type
_entity_poly.pdbx_seq_one_letter_code
_entity_poly.pdbx_strand_id
1 'polypeptide(L)'
;MHVAPYNTFYSQLEEHMNEVGILPTLNRWAEPLALGMVDHHDSLSHPAGVSDVQAESAARMDPDQFTNFVIPNWLGGESTGSTENNPFTLPDAYMASQLRNQKNLEEMRQLLREAPLEESRKKELSSALHVYFKDWLYATGNIRQLYCLQGE
;
A
#
# COMPACT_ATOMS: atom_id res chain seq x y z
N MET A 1 7.47 12.53 -0.45
CA MET A 1 6.80 11.46 -1.24
C MET A 1 7.30 10.09 -0.76
N HIS A 2 6.44 9.07 -0.65
CA HIS A 2 6.85 7.69 -0.34
C HIS A 2 6.75 6.79 -1.58
N VAL A 3 7.69 5.86 -1.75
CA VAL A 3 7.70 4.85 -2.82
C VAL A 3 7.80 3.45 -2.24
N ALA A 4 7.11 2.50 -2.87
CA ALA A 4 7.09 1.09 -2.51
C ALA A 4 7.02 0.21 -3.76
N PRO A 5 7.37 -1.08 -3.68
CA PRO A 5 7.18 -2.01 -4.78
C PRO A 5 5.71 -2.08 -5.24
N TYR A 6 5.50 -2.31 -6.53
CA TYR A 6 4.17 -2.65 -7.05
C TYR A 6 3.72 -4.00 -6.47
N ASN A 7 2.51 -4.06 -5.91
CA ASN A 7 2.12 -5.14 -5.00
C ASN A 7 0.70 -5.69 -5.22
N THR A 8 0.21 -5.58 -6.45
CA THR A 8 -1.14 -5.99 -6.82
C THR A 8 -1.15 -6.70 -8.16
N PHE A 9 -2.26 -7.33 -8.50
CA PHE A 9 -2.50 -7.88 -9.83
C PHE A 9 -3.99 -7.94 -10.12
N TYR A 10 -4.30 -8.04 -11.41
CA TYR A 10 -5.63 -8.36 -11.92
C TYR A 10 -5.45 -9.33 -13.10
N SER A 11 -6.52 -10.03 -13.46
CA SER A 11 -6.48 -11.16 -14.41
C SER A 11 -5.78 -10.85 -15.75
N GLN A 12 -5.99 -9.64 -16.30
CA GLN A 12 -5.44 -9.20 -17.59
C GLN A 12 -4.08 -8.47 -17.48
N LEU A 13 -3.48 -8.41 -16.28
CA LEU A 13 -2.28 -7.59 -16.06
C LEU A 13 -1.13 -7.98 -16.99
N GLU A 14 -0.83 -9.27 -17.14
CA GLU A 14 0.27 -9.73 -18.00
C GLU A 14 0.04 -9.40 -19.48
N GLU A 15 -1.20 -9.48 -19.97
CA GLU A 15 -1.55 -9.12 -21.34
C GLU A 15 -1.27 -7.63 -21.59
N HIS A 16 -1.80 -6.76 -20.72
CA HIS A 16 -1.55 -5.32 -20.82
C HIS A 16 -0.07 -4.98 -20.70
N MET A 17 0.67 -5.64 -19.81
CA MET A 17 2.13 -5.44 -19.70
C MET A 17 2.84 -5.79 -21.00
N ASN A 18 2.46 -6.88 -21.66
CA ASN A 18 3.03 -7.27 -22.95
C ASN A 18 2.70 -6.26 -24.06
N GLU A 19 1.46 -5.75 -24.11
CA GLU A 19 1.03 -4.75 -25.11
C GLU A 19 1.86 -3.46 -25.05
N VAL A 20 2.20 -3.01 -23.82
CA VAL A 20 2.99 -1.79 -23.62
C VAL A 20 4.49 -2.06 -23.42
N GLY A 21 4.93 -3.32 -23.52
CA GLY A 21 6.34 -3.71 -23.41
C GLY A 21 6.93 -3.55 -22.00
N ILE A 22 6.12 -3.64 -20.94
CA ILE A 22 6.59 -3.60 -19.55
C ILE A 22 7.16 -4.97 -19.16
N LEU A 23 8.42 -4.99 -18.75
CA LEU A 23 9.07 -6.18 -18.19
C LEU A 23 9.01 -6.15 -16.65
N PRO A 24 8.40 -7.17 -16.00
CA PRO A 24 8.30 -7.22 -14.53
C PRO A 24 9.66 -7.24 -13.82
N THR A 25 10.69 -7.76 -14.49
CA THR A 25 12.05 -7.90 -13.96
C THR A 25 12.82 -6.58 -13.87
N LEU A 26 12.40 -5.55 -14.61
CA LEU A 26 13.07 -4.26 -14.68
C LEU A 26 12.31 -3.22 -13.85
N ASN A 27 12.44 -3.30 -12.51
CA ASN A 27 11.75 -2.40 -11.59
C ASN A 27 12.73 -1.67 -10.65
N ARG A 28 12.96 -0.37 -10.89
CA ARG A 28 13.87 0.50 -10.11
C ARG A 28 13.14 1.51 -9.22
N TRP A 29 11.99 1.11 -8.66
CA TRP A 29 11.19 1.95 -7.76
C TRP A 29 11.99 2.53 -6.56
N ALA A 30 13.04 1.83 -6.13
CA ALA A 30 13.85 2.19 -4.97
C ALA A 30 14.97 3.22 -5.25
N GLU A 31 15.13 3.64 -6.51
CA GLU A 31 16.20 4.53 -6.99
C GLU A 31 15.61 5.81 -7.63
N PRO A 32 14.93 6.67 -6.84
CA PRO A 32 14.37 7.91 -7.36
C PRO A 32 15.49 8.88 -7.77
N LEU A 33 15.37 9.46 -8.95
CA LEU A 33 16.26 10.51 -9.43
C LEU A 33 15.64 11.88 -9.14
N ALA A 34 16.30 12.70 -8.32
CA ALA A 34 15.91 14.08 -8.11
C ALA A 34 16.34 14.93 -9.31
N LEU A 35 15.37 15.40 -10.11
CA LEU A 35 15.61 16.34 -11.19
C LEU A 35 15.44 17.76 -10.63
N GLY A 36 16.47 18.60 -10.71
CA GLY A 36 16.43 19.99 -10.23
C GLY A 36 17.36 20.33 -9.06
N MET A 37 18.57 19.76 -9.01
CA MET A 37 19.65 20.46 -8.30
C MET A 37 19.91 21.78 -9.05
N VAL A 38 19.37 22.88 -8.56
CA VAL A 38 19.83 24.20 -8.97
C VAL A 38 21.28 24.27 -8.54
N ASP A 39 22.17 24.42 -9.52
CA ASP A 39 23.60 24.56 -9.28
C ASP A 39 23.84 25.68 -8.26
N HIS A 40 24.53 25.38 -7.17
CA HIS A 40 24.86 26.35 -6.13
C HIS A 40 25.78 27.46 -6.67
N HIS A 41 26.31 27.31 -7.89
CA HIS A 41 27.20 28.27 -8.54
C HIS A 41 26.51 29.45 -9.24
N ASP A 42 25.18 29.54 -9.27
CA ASP A 42 24.48 30.81 -9.55
C ASP A 42 24.32 31.68 -8.27
N SER A 43 25.34 31.63 -7.41
CA SER A 43 25.52 32.51 -6.26
C SER A 43 25.95 33.92 -6.71
N LEU A 44 25.14 34.58 -7.53
CA LEU A 44 25.18 36.04 -7.60
C LEU A 44 24.21 36.60 -6.56
N SER A 45 24.79 36.77 -5.36
CA SER A 45 24.53 37.90 -4.47
C SER A 45 23.09 38.12 -3.99
N HIS A 46 22.63 37.39 -2.97
CA HIS A 46 21.70 37.96 -1.99
C HIS A 46 21.95 37.40 -0.56
N PRO A 47 22.37 38.24 0.40
CA PRO A 47 22.58 37.85 1.80
C PRO A 47 21.27 38.00 2.61
N ALA A 48 20.18 37.42 2.11
CA ALA A 48 18.94 37.30 2.87
C ALA A 48 18.61 35.81 2.96
N GLY A 49 18.74 35.27 4.16
CA GLY A 49 18.64 33.84 4.42
C GLY A 49 17.37 33.21 3.88
N VAL A 50 17.54 32.06 3.25
CA VAL A 50 16.52 31.02 3.19
C VAL A 50 17.24 29.68 3.22
N SER A 51 17.14 29.07 4.40
CA SER A 51 17.31 27.65 4.64
C SER A 51 16.39 26.84 3.70
N ASP A 52 16.84 25.62 3.39
CA ASP A 52 16.06 24.52 2.82
C ASP A 52 15.75 24.55 1.31
N VAL A 53 16.74 24.14 0.51
CA VAL A 53 16.48 23.46 -0.78
C VAL A 53 17.10 22.06 -0.71
N GLN A 54 16.69 21.28 0.29
CA GLN A 54 16.82 19.83 0.20
C GLN A 54 15.70 19.37 -0.74
N ALA A 55 16.03 19.14 -2.01
CA ALA A 55 15.12 18.51 -2.96
C ALA A 55 14.47 17.32 -2.26
N GLU A 56 13.16 17.38 -2.05
CA GLU A 56 12.36 16.40 -1.30
C GLU A 56 12.39 15.05 -2.00
N SER A 57 13.49 14.33 -1.80
CA SER A 57 13.74 13.05 -2.44
C SER A 57 12.71 12.04 -1.94
N ALA A 58 12.19 11.19 -2.83
CA ALA A 58 11.22 10.19 -2.45
C ALA A 58 11.82 9.21 -1.42
N ALA A 59 11.15 9.04 -0.29
CA ALA A 59 11.53 8.11 0.76
C ALA A 59 10.95 6.72 0.48
N ARG A 60 11.67 5.66 0.84
CA ARG A 60 11.14 4.29 0.75
C ARG A 60 10.11 4.09 1.86
N MET A 61 8.98 3.47 1.53
CA MET A 61 7.96 3.08 2.51
C MET A 61 8.54 2.04 3.47
N ASP A 62 8.25 2.19 4.75
CA ASP A 62 8.63 1.19 5.76
C ASP A 62 7.94 -0.17 5.45
N PRO A 63 8.67 -1.30 5.48
CA PRO A 63 8.08 -2.62 5.22
C PRO A 63 6.88 -2.98 6.10
N ASP A 64 6.79 -2.44 7.32
CA ASP A 64 5.71 -2.74 8.26
C ASP A 64 4.44 -1.94 7.95
N GLN A 65 4.58 -0.86 7.19
CA GLN A 65 3.46 -0.07 6.67
C GLN A 65 2.98 -0.56 5.29
N PHE A 66 3.73 -1.48 4.67
CA PHE A 66 3.39 -2.03 3.37
C PHE A 66 2.28 -3.07 3.50
N THR A 67 1.13 -2.80 2.88
CA THR A 67 -0.04 -3.69 2.86
C THR A 67 -0.41 -4.05 1.42
N ASN A 68 -0.90 -5.28 1.19
CA ASN A 68 -1.31 -5.71 -0.13
C ASN A 68 -2.48 -4.85 -0.63
N PHE A 69 -2.38 -4.40 -1.89
CA PHE A 69 -3.46 -3.72 -2.56
C PHE A 69 -4.31 -4.74 -3.32
N VAL A 70 -5.60 -4.81 -3.00
CA VAL A 70 -6.55 -5.73 -3.65
C VAL A 70 -7.40 -4.94 -4.62
N ILE A 71 -7.42 -5.35 -5.89
CA ILE A 71 -8.33 -4.78 -6.89
C ILE A 71 -9.70 -5.45 -6.71
N PRO A 72 -10.79 -4.69 -6.45
CA PRO A 72 -12.13 -5.25 -6.38
C PRO A 72 -12.54 -5.94 -7.68
N ASN A 73 -13.50 -6.87 -7.62
CA ASN A 73 -13.98 -7.61 -8.79
C ASN A 73 -14.95 -6.82 -9.70
N TRP A 74 -14.89 -5.48 -9.66
CA TRP A 74 -15.79 -4.57 -10.39
C TRP A 74 -15.58 -4.57 -11.91
N LEU A 75 -14.43 -5.07 -12.38
CA LEU A 75 -14.21 -5.38 -13.79
C LEU A 75 -14.98 -6.66 -14.14
N GLY A 76 -16.30 -6.53 -14.24
CA GLY A 76 -17.27 -7.59 -14.55
C GLY A 76 -17.17 -8.12 -15.98
N GLY A 77 -15.98 -8.47 -16.44
CA GLY A 77 -15.78 -9.38 -17.55
C GLY A 77 -15.50 -10.78 -16.99
N GLU A 78 -15.93 -11.82 -17.69
CA GLU A 78 -15.42 -13.18 -17.47
C GLU A 78 -13.89 -13.08 -17.37
N SER A 79 -13.31 -13.36 -16.20
CA SER A 79 -11.88 -13.22 -15.98
C SER A 79 -11.15 -14.34 -16.73
N THR A 80 -11.00 -14.18 -18.04
CA THR A 80 -10.25 -15.09 -18.92
C THR A 80 -8.75 -14.78 -18.91
N GLY A 81 -8.32 -13.82 -18.10
CA GLY A 81 -6.92 -13.42 -18.01
C GLY A 81 -6.07 -14.44 -17.25
N SER A 82 -4.82 -14.60 -17.68
CA SER A 82 -3.88 -15.64 -17.21
C SER A 82 -3.13 -15.29 -15.92
N THR A 83 -3.24 -14.06 -15.43
CA THR A 83 -2.42 -13.60 -14.31
C THR A 83 -2.97 -14.09 -12.97
N GLU A 84 -2.28 -15.08 -12.39
CA GLU A 84 -2.66 -15.68 -11.10
C GLU A 84 -2.01 -15.00 -9.89
N ASN A 85 -0.91 -14.27 -10.09
CA ASN A 85 -0.12 -13.65 -9.02
C ASN A 85 0.53 -12.33 -9.48
N ASN A 86 1.03 -11.54 -8.53
CA ASN A 86 1.82 -10.35 -8.83
C ASN A 86 3.11 -10.72 -9.59
N PRO A 87 3.31 -10.24 -10.84
CA PRO A 87 4.49 -10.60 -11.63
C PRO A 87 5.76 -9.85 -11.17
N PHE A 88 5.64 -8.84 -10.31
CA PHE A 88 6.77 -8.07 -9.79
C PHE A 88 7.34 -8.71 -8.54
N THR A 89 8.65 -8.93 -8.53
CA THR A 89 9.34 -9.49 -7.37
C THR A 89 9.40 -8.48 -6.23
N LEU A 90 8.99 -8.91 -5.04
CA LEU A 90 9.09 -8.12 -3.82
C LEU A 90 10.48 -8.32 -3.20
N PRO A 91 11.14 -7.25 -2.69
CA PRO A 91 12.36 -7.40 -1.91
C PRO A 91 12.10 -8.17 -0.60
N ASP A 92 13.10 -8.91 -0.13
CA ASP A 92 13.01 -9.81 1.02
C ASP A 92 12.43 -9.13 2.28
N ALA A 93 12.80 -7.87 2.55
CA ALA A 93 12.30 -7.14 3.71
C ALA A 93 10.77 -6.94 3.66
N TYR A 94 10.22 -6.58 2.49
CA TYR A 94 8.78 -6.42 2.30
C TYR A 94 8.05 -7.76 2.33
N MET A 95 8.64 -8.79 1.72
CA MET A 95 8.09 -10.15 1.74
C MET A 95 8.01 -10.73 3.16
N ALA A 96 9.09 -10.57 3.94
CA ALA A 96 9.13 -11.02 5.33
C ALA A 96 8.11 -10.28 6.21
N SER A 97 7.96 -8.96 6.05
CA SER A 97 6.96 -8.20 6.81
C SER A 97 5.52 -8.58 6.43
N GLN A 98 5.25 -8.78 5.14
CA GLN A 98 3.97 -9.29 4.64
C GLN A 98 3.62 -10.66 5.24
N LEU A 99 4.55 -11.61 5.18
CA LEU A 99 4.34 -12.95 5.72
C LEU A 99 4.11 -12.91 7.24
N ARG A 100 4.88 -12.10 7.96
CA ARG A 100 4.71 -11.89 9.40
C ARG A 100 3.33 -11.30 9.72
N ASN A 101 2.90 -10.28 8.99
CA ASN A 101 1.59 -9.65 9.19
C ASN A 101 0.44 -10.62 8.88
N GLN A 102 0.54 -11.41 7.80
CA GLN A 102 -0.44 -12.44 7.46
C GLN A 102 -0.53 -13.51 8.56
N LYS A 103 0.61 -14.01 9.04
CA LYS A 103 0.68 -14.99 10.13
C LYS A 103 0.07 -14.43 11.41
N ASN A 104 0.43 -13.21 11.81
CA ASN A 104 -0.11 -12.57 13.00
C ASN A 104 -1.64 -12.41 12.92
N LEU A 105 -2.17 -12.04 11.74
CA LEU A 105 -3.61 -11.93 11.51
C LEU A 105 -4.31 -13.30 11.58
N GLU A 106 -3.70 -14.35 11.03
CA GLU A 106 -4.22 -15.71 11.10
C GLU A 106 -4.25 -16.23 12.53
N GLU A 107 -3.16 -16.07 13.27
CA GLU A 107 -3.08 -16.42 14.70
C GLU A 107 -4.13 -15.67 15.52
N MET A 108 -4.29 -14.36 15.30
CA MET A 108 -5.30 -13.56 16.00
C MET A 108 -6.72 -14.02 15.66
N ARG A 109 -7.02 -14.33 14.39
CA ARG A 109 -8.32 -14.88 13.96
C ARG A 109 -8.61 -16.22 14.61
N GLN A 110 -7.59 -17.09 14.70
CA GLN A 110 -7.73 -18.40 15.31
C GLN A 110 -7.98 -18.26 16.82
N LEU A 111 -7.22 -17.42 17.52
CA LEU A 111 -7.42 -17.12 18.94
C LEU A 111 -8.83 -16.60 19.22
N LEU A 112 -9.36 -15.70 18.38
CA LEU A 112 -10.73 -15.20 18.53
C LEU A 112 -11.80 -16.27 18.28
N ARG A 113 -11.52 -17.23 17.39
CA ARG A 113 -12.43 -18.33 17.07
C ARG A 113 -12.46 -19.39 18.18
N GLU A 114 -11.30 -19.71 18.74
CA GLU A 114 -11.14 -20.72 19.79
C GLU A 114 -11.50 -20.20 21.18
N ALA A 115 -11.51 -18.88 21.38
CA ALA A 115 -11.92 -18.29 22.64
C ALA A 115 -13.35 -18.73 23.01
N PRO A 116 -13.58 -19.31 24.21
CA PRO A 116 -14.90 -19.69 24.68
C PRO A 116 -15.68 -18.43 25.10
N LEU A 117 -16.12 -17.67 24.10
CA LEU A 117 -16.91 -16.46 24.27
C LEU A 117 -18.39 -16.79 24.10
N GLU A 118 -19.16 -16.44 25.11
CA GLU A 118 -20.62 -16.41 25.02
C GLU A 118 -21.08 -15.47 23.89
N GLU A 119 -22.25 -15.76 23.30
CA GLU A 119 -22.78 -15.01 22.16
C GLU A 119 -22.95 -13.51 22.46
N SER A 120 -23.32 -13.16 23.70
CA SER A 120 -23.40 -11.77 24.16
C SER A 120 -22.05 -11.06 24.10
N ARG A 121 -20.98 -11.72 24.53
CA ARG A 121 -19.60 -11.18 24.54
C ARG A 121 -19.03 -11.07 23.13
N LYS A 122 -19.37 -11.99 22.23
CA LYS A 122 -19.01 -11.89 20.81
C LYS A 122 -19.61 -10.64 20.16
N LYS A 123 -20.89 -10.35 20.45
CA LYS A 123 -21.57 -9.13 19.97
C LYS A 123 -20.97 -7.85 20.55
N GLU A 124 -20.63 -7.86 21.83
CA GLU A 124 -19.94 -6.73 22.48
C GLU A 124 -18.58 -6.46 21.84
N LEU A 125 -17.78 -7.50 21.63
CA LEU A 125 -16.49 -7.41 20.95
C LEU A 125 -16.62 -6.87 19.52
N SER A 126 -17.57 -7.39 18.74
CA SER A 126 -17.84 -6.91 17.38
C SER A 126 -18.22 -5.43 17.37
N SER A 127 -19.04 -5.00 18.33
CA SER A 127 -19.45 -3.60 18.47
C SER A 127 -18.27 -2.70 18.84
N ALA A 128 -17.43 -3.14 19.79
CA ALA A 128 -16.21 -2.42 20.15
C ALA A 128 -15.26 -2.30 18.95
N LEU A 129 -15.01 -3.39 18.22
CA LEU A 129 -14.18 -3.38 17.01
C LEU A 129 -14.70 -2.38 15.97
N HIS A 130 -16.02 -2.32 15.77
CA HIS A 130 -16.63 -1.38 14.84
C HIS A 130 -16.38 0.09 15.24
N VAL A 131 -16.50 0.41 16.53
CA VAL A 131 -16.21 1.75 17.06
C VAL A 131 -14.73 2.09 16.86
N TYR A 132 -13.81 1.20 17.25
CA TYR A 132 -12.38 1.44 17.07
C TYR A 132 -11.99 1.59 15.60
N PHE A 133 -12.57 0.79 14.71
CA PHE A 133 -12.34 0.91 13.28
C PHE A 133 -12.82 2.26 12.74
N LYS A 134 -14.01 2.70 13.16
CA LYS A 134 -14.55 4.02 12.80
C LYS A 134 -13.63 5.14 13.31
N ASP A 135 -13.22 5.11 14.57
CA ASP A 135 -12.34 6.12 15.16
C ASP A 135 -10.98 6.16 14.44
N TRP A 136 -10.44 5.00 14.09
CA TRP A 136 -9.23 4.89 13.27
C TRP A 136 -9.41 5.52 11.88
N LEU A 137 -10.54 5.30 11.20
CA LEU A 137 -10.84 5.93 9.91
C LEU A 137 -10.91 7.46 10.00
N TYR A 138 -11.46 8.00 11.08
CA TYR A 138 -11.48 9.45 11.31
C TYR A 138 -10.07 9.99 11.60
N ALA A 139 -9.33 9.35 12.50
CA ALA A 139 -8.00 9.78 12.91
C ALA A 139 -6.99 9.75 11.75
N THR A 140 -7.11 8.76 10.85
CA THR A 140 -6.23 8.61 9.68
C THR A 140 -6.71 9.38 8.44
N GLY A 141 -7.90 9.98 8.47
CA GLY A 141 -8.51 10.66 7.32
C GLY A 141 -9.02 9.71 6.23
N ASN A 142 -8.99 8.39 6.46
CA ASN A 142 -9.47 7.37 5.51
C ASN A 142 -10.99 7.28 5.43
N ILE A 143 -11.75 7.98 6.28
CA ILE A 143 -13.22 7.99 6.27
C ILE A 143 -13.82 8.27 4.89
N ARG A 144 -13.13 9.05 4.05
CA ARG A 144 -13.59 9.37 2.68
C ARG A 144 -13.66 8.15 1.76
N GLN A 145 -12.84 7.12 2.00
CA GLN A 145 -12.83 5.89 1.21
C GLN A 145 -14.16 5.12 1.34
N LEU A 146 -14.87 5.24 2.47
CA LEU A 146 -16.17 4.60 2.65
C LEU A 146 -17.25 5.19 1.74
N TYR A 147 -17.20 6.49 1.43
CA TYR A 147 -18.18 7.12 0.55
C TYR A 147 -18.04 6.62 -0.90
N CYS A 148 -16.81 6.31 -1.33
CA CYS A 148 -16.55 5.72 -2.63
C CYS A 148 -17.14 4.30 -2.77
N LEU A 149 -17.38 3.60 -1.65
CA LEU A 149 -18.00 2.27 -1.62
C LEU A 149 -19.54 2.32 -1.60
N GLN A 150 -20.14 3.48 -1.29
CA GLN A 150 -21.60 3.66 -1.21
C GLN A 150 -22.21 4.31 -2.46
N GLY A 151 -21.38 4.61 -3.47
CA GLY A 151 -21.78 5.25 -4.72
C GLY A 151 -22.17 4.28 -5.84
N GLU A 152 -22.74 3.11 -5.51
CA GLU A 152 -23.42 2.21 -6.46
C GLU A 152 -24.93 2.18 -6.18
#